data_AF-C0CVI1-F1
#
_entry.id   AF-C0CVI1-F1
#
_cell.length_a   1.000
_cell.length_b   1.000
_cell.length_c   1.000
_cell.angle_alpha   90.00
_cell.angle_beta   90.00
_cell.angle_gamma   90.00
#
_symmetry.space_group_name_H-M   'P 1'
#
loop_
_entity.id
_entity.type
_entity.pdbx_description
1 polymer ?
#
loop_
_entity_poly.entity_id
_entity_poly.type
_entity_poly.pdbx_seq_one_letter_code
_entity_poly.pdbx_strand_id
1 'polypeptide(L)' 'NLYVEECYANQGPTMKRVRPRAQGRAYRIEKRMSHITVVLNER' A
#
# COMPACT_ATOMS: atom_id res chain seq x y z
N ASN A 1 -10.63 29.66 0.28
CA ASN A 1 -9.30 28.98 0.21
C ASN A 1 -9.45 27.60 0.78
N LEU A 2 -9.09 26.56 0.02
CA LEU A 2 -9.09 25.16 0.49
C LEU A 2 -7.76 24.86 1.18
N TYR A 3 -7.81 24.13 2.30
CA TYR A 3 -6.63 23.61 2.99
C TYR A 3 -6.80 22.13 3.33
N VAL A 4 -5.68 21.44 3.51
CA VAL A 4 -5.66 20.03 3.91
C VAL A 4 -5.86 19.96 5.42
N GLU A 5 -6.95 19.35 5.86
CA GLU A 5 -7.26 19.14 7.27
C GLU A 5 -6.60 17.86 7.77
N GLU A 6 -6.80 16.74 7.07
CA GLU A 6 -6.23 15.44 7.42
C GLU A 6 -5.68 14.71 6.19
N CYS A 7 -4.58 13.99 6.37
CA CYS A 7 -4.01 13.12 5.35
C CYS A 7 -3.36 11.91 6.04
N TYR A 8 -3.81 10.71 5.69
CA TYR A 8 -3.24 9.48 6.23
C TYR A 8 -3.25 8.34 5.20
N ALA A 9 -2.33 7.40 5.40
CA ALA A 9 -2.16 6.23 4.55
C ALA A 9 -2.35 4.96 5.37
N ASN A 10 -3.39 4.20 5.04
CA ASN A 10 -3.72 2.93 5.66
C ASN A 10 -3.18 1.75 4.85
N GLN A 11 -2.98 0.62 5.53
CA GLN A 11 -2.56 -0.61 4.88
C GLN A 11 -3.72 -1.21 4.08
N GLY A 12 -3.47 -1.50 2.79
CA GLY A 12 -4.37 -2.24 1.92
C GLY A 12 -4.04 -3.73 1.86
N PRO A 13 -4.83 -4.52 1.12
CA PRO A 13 -4.60 -5.96 0.99
C PRO A 13 -3.24 -6.24 0.34
N THR A 14 -2.53 -7.22 0.88
CA THR A 14 -1.21 -7.62 0.36
C THR A 14 -1.34 -8.82 -0.57
N MET A 15 -0.96 -8.65 -1.84
CA MET A 15 -0.96 -9.75 -2.80
C MET A 15 0.30 -10.61 -2.64
N LYS A 16 0.12 -11.92 -2.43
CA LYS A 16 1.22 -12.89 -2.34
C LYS A 16 1.52 -13.48 -3.72
N ARG A 17 2.79 -13.55 -4.09
CA ARG A 17 3.29 -14.19 -5.33
C ARG A 17 4.48 -15.09 -5.01
N VAL A 18 4.68 -16.12 -5.83
CA VAL A 18 5.84 -17.02 -5.71
C VAL A 18 6.92 -16.56 -6.68
N ARG A 19 8.16 -16.44 -6.19
CA ARG A 19 9.36 -16.20 -7.00
C ARG A 19 10.22 -17.47 -7.02
N PRO A 20 10.48 -18.07 -8.19
CA PRO A 20 11.41 -19.18 -8.28
C PRO A 20 12.83 -18.72 -7.95
N ARG A 21 13.60 -19.58 -7.29
CA ARG A 21 15.00 -19.38 -6.91
C ARG A 21 15.80 -20.66 -7.22
N ALA A 22 17.13 -20.53 -7.13
CA ALA A 22 18.05 -21.64 -7.35
C ALA A 22 17.73 -22.85 -6.46
N GLN A 23 18.15 -24.04 -6.89
CA GLN A 23 17.95 -25.31 -6.18
C GLN A 23 16.47 -25.66 -5.91
N GLY A 24 15.57 -25.33 -6.85
CA GLY A 24 14.14 -25.68 -6.73
C GLY A 24 13.39 -24.92 -5.62
N ARG A 25 13.98 -23.86 -5.06
CA ARG A 25 13.40 -23.11 -3.95
C ARG A 25 12.37 -22.10 -4.45
N ALA A 26 11.32 -21.88 -3.67
CA ALA A 26 10.26 -20.91 -3.95
C ALA A 26 10.15 -19.91 -2.80
N TYR A 27 10.38 -18.63 -3.06
CA TYR A 27 10.26 -17.56 -2.06
C TYR A 27 9.00 -16.73 -2.28
N ARG A 28 8.43 -16.18 -1.21
CA ARG A 28 7.24 -15.33 -1.27
C ARG A 28 7.65 -13.88 -1.58
N ILE A 29 6.99 -13.28 -2.56
CA ILE A 29 6.97 -11.83 -2.75
C ILE A 29 5.64 -11.31 -2.22
N GLU A 30 5.70 -10.26 -1.40
CA GLU A 30 4.55 -9.47 -0.97
C GLU A 30 4.45 -8.19 -1.80
N LYS A 31 3.38 -8.05 -2.56
CA LYS A 31 3.03 -6.80 -3.24
C LYS A 31 2.06 -6.06 -2.33
N ARG A 32 2.61 -5.16 -1.51
CA ARG A 32 1.86 -4.34 -0.53
C ARG A 32 1.15 -3.21 -1.27
N MET A 33 -0.07 -2.91 -0.83
CA MET A 33 -0.87 -1.79 -1.33
C MET A 33 -1.28 -0.91 -0.15
N SER A 34 -1.65 0.33 -0.44
CA SER A 34 -2.09 1.31 0.57
C SER A 34 -3.35 2.03 0.10
N HIS A 35 -4.19 2.40 1.05
CA HIS A 35 -5.32 3.29 0.84
C HIS A 35 -4.94 4.67 1.38
N ILE A 36 -4.96 5.68 0.51
CA ILE A 36 -4.60 7.05 0.87
C ILE A 36 -5.89 7.86 0.95
N THR A 37 -6.13 8.49 2.09
CA THR A 37 -7.28 9.35 2.32
C THR A 37 -6.78 10.78 2.55
N VAL A 38 -7.37 11.73 1.85
CA VAL A 38 -7.10 13.16 1.98
C VAL A 38 -8.42 13.87 2.24
N VAL A 39 -8.48 14.64 3.33
CA VAL A 39 -9.63 15.44 3.72
C VAL A 39 -9.27 16.92 3.55
N LEU A 40 -10.10 17.63 2.79
CA LEU A 40 -9.95 19.06 2.54
C LEU A 40 -11.06 19.81 3.26
N ASN A 41 -10.74 21.00 3.76
CA ASN A 41 -11.69 21.89 4.38
C ASN A 41 -11.52 23.32 3.84
N GLU A 42 -12.55 24.13 3.98
CA GLU A 42 -12.59 25.53 3.56
C GLU A 42 -12.53 26.44 4.78
N ARG A 43 -11.85 27.56 4.63
CA ARG A 43 -11.69 28.59 5.67
C ARG A 43 -12.61 29.77 5.41
#